data_AF-A0A945D789-F1
#
_entry.id   AF-A0A945D789-F1
#
_cell.length_a   1.000
_cell.length_b   1.000
_cell.length_c   1.000
_cell.angle_alpha   90.00
_cell.angle_beta   90.00
_cell.angle_gamma   90.00
#
_symmetry.space_group_name_H-M   'P 1'
#
loop_
_entity.id
_entity.type
_entity.pdbx_description
1 polymer ?
#
loop_
_entity_poly.entity_id
_entity_poly.type
_entity_poly.pdbx_seq_one_letter_code
_entity_poly.pdbx_strand_id
1 'polypeptide(L)'
;MDLQDFVKKYVWDDEKTPYFRSVKRLTRKQANNELYVYACFLILIFLAGELVAISRWTNGGETAAVLIAVYSSAIIFGALSMWRGKSLWGAWLCLTAPVTAFVNFYFDGLQAELETIDKYFLIIFCLLWLRYAVRVLSIVRNYGNMPQGKPIE
;
A
#
# COMPACT_ATOMS: atom_id res chain seq x y z
N MET A 1 25.96 -12.68 -13.52
CA MET A 1 25.08 -12.74 -12.33
C MET A 1 23.69 -12.97 -12.87
N ASP A 2 23.12 -14.13 -12.61
CA ASP A 2 21.83 -14.51 -13.18
C ASP A 2 20.70 -13.70 -12.53
N LEU A 3 19.68 -13.31 -13.31
CA LEU A 3 18.55 -12.54 -12.80
C LEU A 3 17.85 -13.28 -11.65
N GLN A 4 17.81 -14.61 -11.76
CA GLN A 4 17.22 -15.50 -10.78
C GLN A 4 17.93 -15.43 -9.42
N ASP A 5 19.27 -15.38 -9.42
CA ASP A 5 20.07 -15.25 -8.21
C ASP A 5 19.94 -13.86 -7.58
N PHE A 6 19.81 -12.82 -8.40
CA PHE A 6 19.60 -11.45 -7.91
C PHE A 6 18.23 -11.29 -7.26
N VAL A 7 17.17 -11.78 -7.91
CA VAL A 7 15.81 -11.78 -7.37
C VAL A 7 15.77 -12.60 -6.08
N LYS A 8 16.37 -13.79 -6.06
CA LYS A 8 16.41 -14.62 -4.85
C LYS A 8 17.13 -13.91 -3.71
N LYS A 9 18.26 -13.27 -3.99
CA LYS A 9 19.05 -12.54 -3.00
C LYS A 9 18.34 -11.29 -2.45
N TYR A 10 17.45 -10.64 -3.21
CA TYR A 10 16.76 -9.42 -2.76
C TYR A 10 15.36 -9.68 -2.22
N VAL A 11 14.63 -10.65 -2.77
CA VAL A 11 13.27 -11.00 -2.33
C VAL A 11 13.27 -11.85 -1.07
N TRP A 12 14.31 -12.68 -0.88
CA TRP A 12 14.47 -13.51 0.33
C TRP A 12 15.47 -12.94 1.35
N ASP A 13 15.88 -11.67 1.21
CA ASP A 13 16.68 -11.00 2.22
C ASP A 13 15.81 -10.59 3.39
N ASP A 14 15.74 -11.45 4.40
CA ASP A 14 15.00 -11.20 5.63
C ASP A 14 15.35 -9.86 6.30
N GLU A 15 16.54 -9.30 6.12
CA GLU A 15 16.90 -7.99 6.68
C GLU A 15 16.30 -6.82 5.87
N LYS A 16 16.10 -6.98 4.56
CA LYS A 16 15.63 -5.91 3.66
C LYS A 16 14.15 -6.02 3.30
N THR A 17 13.60 -7.23 3.18
CA THR A 17 12.26 -7.52 2.65
C THR A 17 11.51 -8.58 3.49
N PRO A 18 11.25 -8.36 4.81
CA PRO A 18 10.69 -9.37 5.70
C PRO A 18 9.16 -9.56 5.58
N TYR A 19 8.64 -9.60 4.36
CA TYR A 19 7.20 -9.72 4.09
C TYR A 19 6.55 -10.98 4.68
N PHE A 20 7.34 -12.03 4.93
CA PHE A 20 6.89 -13.30 5.50
C PHE A 20 7.13 -13.44 7.02
N ARG A 21 7.88 -12.55 7.65
CA ARG A 21 8.08 -12.59 9.11
C ARG A 21 6.86 -12.05 9.85
N SER A 22 6.57 -12.61 11.02
CA SER A 22 5.53 -12.10 11.91
C SER A 22 5.91 -10.72 12.43
N VAL A 23 4.93 -9.81 12.52
CA VAL A 23 5.11 -8.44 13.02
C VAL A 23 5.76 -8.41 14.41
N LYS A 24 5.50 -9.41 15.25
CA LYS A 24 6.07 -9.53 16.60
C LYS A 24 7.58 -9.79 16.62
N ARG A 25 8.15 -10.27 15.51
CA ARG A 25 9.57 -10.63 15.36
C ARG A 25 10.34 -9.62 14.50
N LEU A 26 9.72 -8.50 14.12
CA LEU A 26 10.36 -7.47 13.31
C LEU A 26 11.29 -6.60 14.16
N THR A 27 12.47 -6.30 13.63
CA THR A 27 13.34 -5.23 14.14
C THR A 27 12.84 -3.87 13.65
N ARG A 28 13.23 -2.79 14.33
CA ARG A 28 12.86 -1.42 13.88
C ARG A 28 13.36 -1.08 12.48
N LYS A 29 14.54 -1.59 12.10
CA LYS A 29 15.11 -1.35 10.76
C LYS A 29 14.27 -2.01 9.67
N GLN A 30 13.89 -3.27 9.88
CA GLN A 30 13.00 -4.01 8.99
C GLN A 30 11.62 -3.35 8.89
N ALA A 31 11.03 -2.95 10.02
CA ALA A 31 9.76 -2.22 10.04
C ALA A 31 9.82 -0.89 9.27
N ASN A 32 10.94 -0.16 9.37
CA ASN A 32 11.13 1.08 8.63
C ASN A 32 11.20 0.86 7.11
N ASN A 33 11.88 -0.19 6.68
CA ASN A 33 11.96 -0.55 5.27
C ASN A 33 10.58 -0.99 4.73
N GLU A 34 9.84 -1.81 5.47
CA GLU A 34 8.47 -2.21 5.08
C GLU A 34 7.54 -1.00 4.95
N LEU A 35 7.58 -0.07 5.92
CA LEU A 35 6.78 1.15 5.88
C LEU A 35 7.18 2.06 4.72
N TYR A 36 8.47 2.16 4.40
CA TYR A 36 8.95 2.92 3.26
C TYR A 36 8.45 2.34 1.94
N VAL A 37 8.63 1.05 1.71
CA VAL A 37 8.20 0.39 0.48
C VAL A 37 6.68 0.50 0.32
N TYR A 38 5.92 0.31 1.39
CA TYR A 38 4.47 0.46 1.34
C TYR A 38 4.04 1.90 1.05
N ALA A 39 4.70 2.89 1.65
CA ALA A 39 4.43 4.29 1.34
C ALA A 39 4.74 4.62 -0.13
N CYS A 40 5.87 4.14 -0.67
CA CYS A 40 6.18 4.30 -2.10
C CYS A 40 5.11 3.67 -2.99
N PHE A 41 4.68 2.45 -2.67
CA PHE A 41 3.61 1.77 -3.41
C PHE A 41 2.32 2.59 -3.44
N LEU A 42 1.86 3.09 -2.28
CA LEU A 42 0.68 3.95 -2.20
C LEU A 42 0.86 5.25 -2.99
N ILE A 43 1.97 5.93 -2.80
CA ILE A 43 2.24 7.21 -3.49
C ILE A 43 2.21 7.00 -5.01
N LEU A 44 2.85 5.95 -5.52
CA LEU A 44 2.88 5.69 -6.96
C LEU A 44 1.47 5.46 -7.56
N ILE A 45 0.66 4.60 -6.92
CA ILE A 45 -0.69 4.29 -7.43
C ILE A 45 -1.61 5.50 -7.32
N PHE A 46 -1.63 6.18 -6.18
CA PHE A 46 -2.52 7.30 -5.95
C PHE A 46 -2.10 8.55 -6.71
N LEU A 47 -0.80 8.78 -6.94
CA LEU A 47 -0.33 9.85 -7.81
C LEU A 47 -0.77 9.61 -9.26
N ALA A 48 -0.68 8.38 -9.76
CA ALA A 48 -1.21 8.05 -11.07
C ALA A 48 -2.73 8.28 -11.16
N GLY A 49 -3.49 7.87 -10.13
CA GLY A 49 -4.92 8.12 -10.03
C GLY A 49 -5.27 9.61 -9.98
N GLU A 50 -4.52 10.40 -9.24
CA GLU A 50 -4.67 11.86 -9.13
C GLU A 50 -4.43 12.54 -10.48
N LEU A 51 -3.41 12.15 -11.23
CA LEU A 51 -3.15 12.68 -12.58
C LEU A 51 -4.30 12.39 -13.55
N VAL A 52 -4.85 11.17 -13.51
CA VAL A 52 -6.03 10.80 -14.31
C VAL A 52 -7.25 11.63 -13.90
N ALA A 53 -7.47 11.83 -12.60
CA ALA A 53 -8.56 12.64 -12.09
C ALA A 53 -8.44 14.11 -12.51
N ILE A 54 -7.25 14.71 -12.40
CA ILE A 54 -6.99 16.08 -12.86
C ILE A 54 -7.26 16.20 -14.36
N SER A 55 -6.80 15.22 -15.17
CA SER A 55 -7.05 15.21 -16.62
C SER A 55 -8.55 15.18 -16.95
N ARG A 56 -9.34 14.36 -16.25
CA ARG A 56 -10.80 14.30 -16.41
C ARG A 56 -11.48 15.61 -16.02
N TRP A 57 -11.01 16.24 -14.95
CA TRP A 57 -11.54 17.54 -14.53
C TRP A 57 -11.24 18.63 -15.57
N THR A 58 -10.01 18.72 -16.07
CA THR A 58 -9.60 19.74 -17.05
C THR A 58 -10.31 19.59 -18.41
N ASN A 59 -10.49 18.36 -18.89
CA ASN A 59 -11.06 18.11 -20.22
C ASN A 59 -12.58 17.94 -20.23
N GLY A 60 -13.17 17.40 -19.16
CA GLY A 60 -14.59 17.02 -19.10
C GLY A 60 -15.42 17.79 -18.07
N GLY A 61 -14.80 18.62 -17.22
CA GLY A 61 -15.50 19.36 -16.16
C GLY A 61 -16.14 18.46 -15.10
N GLU A 62 -15.73 17.19 -15.01
CA GLU A 62 -16.33 16.21 -14.13
C GLU A 62 -16.00 16.53 -12.66
N THR A 63 -17.01 17.00 -11.91
CA THR A 63 -16.85 17.39 -10.51
C THR A 63 -16.49 16.22 -9.59
N ALA A 64 -16.91 15.00 -9.94
CA ALA A 64 -16.53 13.78 -9.23
C ALA A 64 -15.02 13.54 -9.24
N ALA A 65 -14.32 13.97 -10.30
CA ALA A 65 -12.87 13.82 -10.40
C ALA A 65 -12.12 14.67 -9.36
N VAL A 66 -12.68 15.81 -8.94
CA VAL A 66 -12.11 16.63 -7.86
C VAL A 66 -12.12 15.86 -6.53
N LEU A 67 -13.18 15.12 -6.23
CA LEU A 67 -13.26 14.31 -5.00
C LEU A 67 -12.21 13.19 -4.99
N ILE A 68 -12.02 12.54 -6.15
CA ILE A 68 -10.99 11.50 -6.32
C ILE A 68 -9.58 12.09 -6.14
N ALA A 69 -9.31 13.25 -6.72
CA ALA A 69 -8.04 13.95 -6.56
C ALA A 69 -7.78 14.29 -5.09
N VAL A 70 -8.73 14.93 -4.40
CA VAL A 70 -8.60 15.29 -2.98
C VAL A 70 -8.36 14.07 -2.10
N TYR A 71 -9.10 12.97 -2.34
CA TYR A 71 -8.88 11.71 -1.62
C TYR A 71 -7.48 11.14 -1.89
N SER A 72 -7.03 11.18 -3.13
CA SER A 72 -5.71 10.68 -3.53
C SER A 72 -4.59 11.47 -2.87
N SER A 73 -4.68 12.81 -2.86
CA SER A 73 -3.74 13.66 -2.14
C SER A 73 -3.75 13.34 -0.64
N ALA A 74 -4.92 13.14 -0.03
CA ALA A 74 -5.03 12.78 1.39
C ALA A 74 -4.32 11.45 1.71
N ILE A 75 -4.46 10.43 0.85
CA ILE A 75 -3.75 9.14 1.00
C ILE A 75 -2.24 9.34 0.87
N ILE A 76 -1.77 10.14 -0.08
CA ILE A 76 -0.34 10.45 -0.26
C ILE A 76 0.23 11.12 1.00
N PHE A 77 -0.45 12.13 1.53
CA PHE A 77 -0.05 12.78 2.79
C PHE A 77 -0.10 11.82 3.98
N GLY A 78 -1.13 10.95 4.04
CA GLY A 78 -1.25 9.89 5.04
C GLY A 78 -0.08 8.91 5.00
N ALA A 79 0.32 8.49 3.82
CA ALA A 79 1.45 7.58 3.60
C ALA A 79 2.79 8.20 4.02
N LEU A 80 3.01 9.48 3.68
CA LEU A 80 4.21 10.22 4.09
C LEU A 80 4.27 10.40 5.63
N SER A 81 3.14 10.77 6.23
CA SER A 81 3.02 10.94 7.69
C SER A 81 3.22 9.62 8.44
N MET A 82 2.67 8.52 7.93
CA MET A 82 2.88 7.17 8.44
C MET A 82 4.35 6.75 8.33
N TRP A 83 5.01 6.98 7.18
CA TRP A 83 6.40 6.58 6.98
C TRP A 83 7.37 7.39 7.87
N ARG A 84 7.28 8.73 7.87
CA ARG A 84 8.21 9.60 8.60
C ARG A 84 7.87 9.71 10.08
N GLY A 85 6.59 9.94 10.40
CA GLY A 85 6.13 10.22 11.75
C GLY A 85 5.64 9.00 12.52
N LYS A 86 5.51 7.83 11.87
CA LYS A 86 4.89 6.63 12.46
C LYS A 86 3.49 6.93 13.01
N SER A 87 2.79 7.85 12.34
CA SER A 87 1.45 8.27 12.74
C SER A 87 0.46 7.12 12.58
N LEU A 88 -0.19 6.76 13.68
CA LEU A 88 -1.30 5.80 13.70
C LEU A 88 -2.47 6.26 12.84
N TRP A 89 -2.78 7.56 12.87
CA TRP A 89 -3.85 8.15 12.06
C TRP A 89 -3.54 8.06 10.57
N GLY A 90 -2.29 8.28 10.18
CA GLY A 90 -1.85 8.11 8.79
C GLY A 90 -2.02 6.65 8.32
N ALA A 91 -1.71 5.69 9.18
CA ALA A 91 -1.88 4.26 8.87
C ALA A 91 -3.37 3.87 8.72
N TRP A 92 -4.25 4.40 9.57
CA TRP A 92 -5.70 4.21 9.44
C TRP A 92 -6.24 4.80 8.14
N LEU A 93 -5.79 6.00 7.76
CA LEU A 93 -6.15 6.60 6.48
C LEU A 93 -5.69 5.72 5.31
N CYS A 94 -4.46 5.19 5.36
CA CYS A 94 -3.94 4.29 4.34
C CYS A 94 -4.67 2.93 4.26
N LEU A 95 -5.34 2.50 5.32
CA LEU A 95 -6.18 1.29 5.31
C LEU A 95 -7.45 1.50 4.48
N THR A 96 -7.92 2.74 4.35
CA THR A 96 -9.10 3.03 3.52
C THR A 96 -8.82 2.79 2.04
N ALA A 97 -7.57 2.89 1.58
CA ALA A 97 -7.20 2.70 0.17
C ALA A 97 -7.67 1.36 -0.43
N PRO A 98 -7.29 0.17 0.12
CA PRO A 98 -7.77 -1.11 -0.39
C PRO A 98 -9.27 -1.29 -0.21
N VAL A 99 -9.89 -0.67 0.81
CA VAL A 99 -11.34 -0.70 1.01
C VAL A 99 -12.06 0.07 -0.09
N THR A 100 -11.60 1.28 -0.42
CA THR A 100 -12.13 2.09 -1.51
C THR A 100 -12.01 1.36 -2.85
N ALA A 101 -10.88 0.69 -3.10
CA ALA A 101 -10.71 -0.15 -4.28
C ALA A 101 -11.76 -1.28 -4.34
N PHE A 102 -12.00 -1.97 -3.22
CA PHE A 102 -13.02 -3.02 -3.14
C PHE A 102 -14.45 -2.50 -3.35
N VAL A 103 -14.75 -1.34 -2.76
CA VAL A 103 -16.05 -0.66 -2.91
C VAL A 103 -16.28 -0.25 -4.36
N ASN A 104 -15.28 0.32 -5.02
CA ASN A 104 -15.37 0.67 -6.44
C ASN A 104 -15.63 -0.56 -7.31
N PHE A 105 -14.97 -1.69 -7.04
CA PHE A 105 -15.26 -2.94 -7.77
C PHE A 105 -16.69 -3.46 -7.58
N TYR A 106 -17.28 -3.21 -6.40
CA TYR A 106 -18.64 -3.61 -6.10
C TYR A 106 -19.68 -2.71 -6.79
N PHE A 107 -19.46 -1.39 -6.81
CA PHE A 107 -20.43 -0.42 -7.35
C PHE A 107 -20.32 -0.19 -8.86
N ASP A 108 -19.11 0.04 -9.38
CA ASP A 108 -18.92 0.29 -10.82
C ASP A 108 -19.01 -1.01 -11.64
N GLY A 109 -19.01 -2.15 -10.96
CA GLY A 109 -18.84 -3.46 -11.55
C GLY A 109 -17.42 -3.61 -12.11
N LEU A 110 -16.80 -4.76 -11.87
CA LEU A 110 -15.63 -5.15 -12.66
C LEU A 110 -16.00 -5.08 -14.13
N GLN A 111 -15.41 -4.11 -14.86
CA GLN A 111 -15.84 -3.70 -16.21
C GLN A 111 -16.28 -4.92 -17.00
N ALA A 112 -17.46 -4.86 -17.60
CA ALA A 112 -18.07 -6.01 -18.25
C ALA A 112 -17.13 -6.65 -19.30
N GLU A 113 -16.23 -5.85 -19.88
CA GLU A 113 -15.22 -6.20 -20.87
C GLU A 113 -14.02 -6.99 -20.33
N LEU A 114 -13.76 -7.03 -19.01
CA LEU A 114 -12.66 -7.83 -18.45
C LEU A 114 -12.96 -9.32 -18.57
N GLU A 115 -11.95 -10.10 -18.97
CA GLU A 115 -12.04 -11.55 -18.91
C GLU A 115 -12.27 -12.02 -17.47
N THR A 116 -12.96 -13.16 -17.31
CA THR A 116 -13.29 -13.71 -15.98
C THR A 116 -12.04 -13.92 -15.12
N ILE A 117 -10.90 -14.26 -15.74
CA ILE A 117 -9.61 -14.45 -15.07
C ILE A 117 -9.12 -13.13 -14.45
N ASP A 118 -9.20 -12.02 -15.18
CA ASP A 118 -8.75 -10.71 -14.69
C ASP A 118 -9.58 -10.24 -13.50
N LYS A 119 -10.88 -10.57 -13.49
CA LYS A 119 -11.78 -10.28 -12.38
C LYS A 119 -11.34 -11.00 -11.10
N TYR A 120 -11.05 -12.30 -11.18
CA TYR A 120 -10.54 -13.05 -10.04
C TYR A 120 -9.18 -12.54 -9.58
N PHE A 121 -8.30 -12.20 -10.52
CA PHE A 121 -6.98 -11.64 -10.20
C PHE A 121 -7.08 -10.34 -9.41
N LEU A 122 -7.94 -9.40 -9.83
CA LEU A 122 -8.15 -8.13 -9.13
C LEU A 122 -8.73 -8.32 -7.72
N ILE A 123 -9.68 -9.22 -7.56
CA ILE A 123 -10.26 -9.55 -6.24
C ILE A 123 -9.17 -10.11 -5.31
N ILE A 124 -8.40 -11.10 -5.79
CA ILE A 124 -7.30 -11.70 -5.02
C ILE A 124 -6.27 -10.63 -4.65
N PHE A 125 -5.88 -9.78 -5.60
CA PHE A 125 -4.95 -8.69 -5.38
C PHE A 125 -5.46 -7.72 -4.29
N CYS A 126 -6.72 -7.31 -4.35
CA CYS A 126 -7.31 -6.44 -3.34
C CYS A 126 -7.37 -7.09 -1.95
N LEU A 127 -7.69 -8.37 -1.85
CA LEU A 127 -7.69 -9.09 -0.59
C LEU A 127 -6.29 -9.19 0.01
N LEU A 128 -5.28 -9.47 -0.82
CA LEU A 128 -3.88 -9.48 -0.41
C LEU A 128 -3.43 -8.08 0.04
N TRP A 129 -3.80 -7.04 -0.70
CA TRP A 129 -3.49 -5.66 -0.34
C TRP A 129 -4.17 -5.24 0.97
N LEU A 130 -5.45 -5.59 1.18
CA LEU A 130 -6.15 -5.34 2.44
C LEU A 130 -5.46 -6.03 3.61
N ARG A 131 -5.11 -7.31 3.47
CA ARG A 131 -4.34 -8.05 4.47
C ARG A 131 -3.01 -7.36 4.77
N TYR A 132 -2.33 -6.86 3.74
CA TYR A 132 -1.06 -6.16 3.89
C TYR A 132 -1.23 -4.79 4.58
N ALA A 133 -2.29 -4.04 4.28
CA ALA A 133 -2.59 -2.79 4.95
C ALA A 133 -2.85 -2.98 6.45
N VAL A 134 -3.53 -4.06 6.84
CA VAL A 134 -3.71 -4.44 8.25
C VAL A 134 -2.36 -4.79 8.91
N ARG A 135 -1.47 -5.50 8.21
CA ARG A 135 -0.11 -5.77 8.69
C ARG A 135 0.64 -4.47 8.96
N VAL A 136 0.59 -3.52 8.04
CA VAL A 136 1.23 -2.20 8.17
C VAL A 136 0.70 -1.44 9.38
N LEU A 137 -0.62 -1.42 9.58
CA LEU A 137 -1.22 -0.82 10.77
C LEU A 137 -0.71 -1.46 12.07
N SER A 138 -0.58 -2.79 12.08
CA SER A 138 0.00 -3.50 13.23
C SER A 138 1.48 -3.17 13.45
N ILE A 139 2.25 -2.92 12.39
CA ILE A 139 3.65 -2.50 12.49
C ILE A 139 3.74 -1.13 13.14
N VAL A 140 2.98 -0.15 12.65
CA VAL A 140 2.98 1.22 13.21
C VAL A 140 2.55 1.21 14.67
N ARG A 141 1.52 0.46 15.03
CA ARG A 141 1.03 0.34 16.42
C ARG A 141 2.05 -0.25 17.37
N ASN A 142 2.82 -1.25 16.92
CA ASN A 142 3.80 -1.92 17.77
C ASN A 142 5.21 -1.36 17.63
N TYR A 143 5.41 -0.33 16.80
CA TYR A 143 6.74 0.19 16.45
C TYR A 143 7.56 0.63 17.68
N GLY A 144 6.92 1.23 18.68
CA GLY A 144 7.58 1.64 19.93
C GLY A 144 8.22 0.48 20.71
N ASN A 145 7.62 -0.71 20.61
CA ASN A 145 8.02 -1.91 21.36
C ASN A 145 8.98 -2.81 20.58
N MET A 146 9.34 -2.45 19.34
CA MET A 146 10.23 -3.26 18.51
C MET A 146 11.70 -3.10 18.93
N PRO A 147 12.49 -4.18 18.92
CA PRO A 147 13.92 -4.14 19.26
C PRO A 147 14.71 -3.28 18.26
N GLN A 148 15.66 -2.51 18.77
CA GLN A 148 16.58 -1.69 17.98
C GLN A 148 17.76 -2.49 17.39
N GLY A 149 18.08 -3.67 17.95
CA GLY A 149 19.23 -4.51 17.58
C GLY A 149 18.96 -5.55 16.49
N LYS A 150 19.95 -6.44 16.25
CA LYS A 150 19.86 -7.55 15.29
C LYS A 150 18.61 -8.42 15.54
N PRO A 151 18.01 -9.02 14.49
CA PRO A 151 16.85 -9.89 14.64
C PRO A 151 17.13 -10.97 15.69
N ILE A 152 16.18 -11.22 16.58
CA ILE A 152 16.21 -12.40 17.43
C ILE A 152 16.08 -13.59 16.48
N GLU A 153 17.11 -14.44 16.44
CA GLU A 153 17.14 -15.67 15.64
C GLU A 153 15.98 -16.62 15.99
#